data_AF-A0A3N4N5R0-F1
#
_entry.id   AF-A0A3N4N5R0-F1
#
_cell.length_a   1.000
_cell.length_b   1.000
_cell.length_c   1.000
_cell.angle_alpha   90.00
_cell.angle_beta   90.00
_cell.angle_gamma   90.00
#
_symmetry.space_group_name_H-M   'P 1'
#
loop_
_entity.id
_entity.type
_entity.pdbx_description
1 polymer ?
#
loop_
_entity_poly.entity_id
_entity_poly.type
_entity_poly.pdbx_seq_one_letter_code
_entity_poly.pdbx_strand_id
1 'polypeptide(L)'
;MTNRVSKKTDKILHKDIRKISLSEFSHLLRENIAVGLCLNPIIERIKSVEIDFDFFFNNDHSEKQREILRELVLLNTHHWDINPIAYNKLKLVLSESIAALKLSETVTQEFLAYEPKGLVWNQETINAFDAFMNDNRMGVWAAYNMLTSRKRAIFNEAKIDFELDDNLIEITTLAEFEENILKTVRINNELKGLLEKERLMPT
;
A
#
# COMPACT_ATOMS: atom_id res chain seq x y z
N MET A 1 -19.20 -18.52 -8.37
CA MET A 1 -19.74 -17.20 -7.97
C MET A 1 -18.86 -16.13 -8.59
N THR A 2 -19.40 -15.27 -9.45
CA THR A 2 -18.63 -14.12 -9.98
C THR A 2 -18.49 -13.09 -8.87
N ASN A 3 -17.28 -12.91 -8.33
CA ASN A 3 -16.91 -11.77 -7.48
C ASN A 3 -17.07 -10.49 -8.30
N ARG A 4 -18.29 -9.96 -8.36
CA ARG A 4 -18.57 -8.68 -9.00
C ARG A 4 -18.26 -7.60 -7.98
N VAL A 5 -17.23 -6.82 -8.28
CA VAL A 5 -16.96 -5.52 -7.66
C VAL A 5 -18.26 -4.73 -7.58
N SER A 6 -18.55 -4.11 -6.43
CA SER A 6 -19.80 -3.37 -6.25
C SER A 6 -19.94 -2.27 -7.31
N LYS A 7 -21.16 -1.94 -7.74
CA LYS A 7 -21.41 -0.83 -8.69
C LYS A 7 -20.79 0.49 -8.21
N LYS A 8 -20.75 0.70 -6.89
CA LYS A 8 -20.12 1.87 -6.28
C LYS A 8 -18.61 1.86 -6.50
N THR A 9 -17.95 0.74 -6.18
CA THR A 9 -16.52 0.58 -6.41
C THR A 9 -16.16 0.73 -7.89
N ASP A 10 -16.91 0.08 -8.78
CA ASP A 10 -16.67 0.15 -10.23
C ASP A 10 -16.73 1.60 -10.75
N LYS A 11 -17.74 2.37 -10.29
CA LYS A 11 -17.85 3.79 -10.61
C LYS A 11 -16.66 4.61 -10.09
N ILE A 12 -16.11 4.27 -8.91
CA ILE A 12 -14.95 4.96 -8.34
C ILE A 12 -13.68 4.63 -9.15
N LEU A 13 -13.47 3.37 -9.52
CA LEU A 13 -12.26 2.91 -10.24
C LEU A 13 -12.10 3.54 -11.62
N HIS A 14 -13.20 3.99 -12.25
CA HIS A 14 -13.16 4.69 -13.54
C HIS A 14 -12.92 6.21 -13.42
N LYS A 15 -12.80 6.75 -12.20
CA LYS A 15 -12.51 8.18 -12.00
C LYS A 15 -11.00 8.45 -12.09
N ASP A 16 -10.68 9.66 -12.54
CA ASP A 16 -9.35 10.24 -12.30
C ASP A 16 -9.08 10.26 -10.79
N ILE A 17 -7.93 9.72 -10.36
CA ILE A 17 -7.50 9.63 -8.97
C ILE A 17 -7.53 10.99 -8.24
N ARG A 18 -7.31 12.09 -8.97
CA ARG A 18 -7.37 13.47 -8.46
C ARG A 18 -8.79 13.96 -8.20
N LYS A 19 -9.81 13.26 -8.71
CA LYS A 19 -11.23 13.59 -8.56
C LYS A 19 -11.97 12.68 -7.57
N ILE A 20 -11.32 11.63 -7.06
CA ILE A 20 -11.89 10.74 -6.03
C ILE A 20 -12.05 11.54 -4.72
N SER A 21 -13.18 11.50 -4.05
CA SER A 21 -13.38 12.20 -2.77
C SER A 21 -12.81 11.44 -1.56
N LEU A 22 -12.62 12.09 -0.40
CA LEU A 22 -12.16 11.40 0.83
C LEU A 22 -13.09 10.24 1.22
N SER A 23 -14.41 10.42 1.15
CA SER A 23 -15.37 9.34 1.42
C SER A 23 -15.28 8.17 0.43
N GLU A 24 -14.90 8.44 -0.81
CA GLU A 24 -14.67 7.38 -1.81
C GLU A 24 -13.36 6.67 -1.55
N PHE A 25 -12.32 7.38 -1.11
CA PHE A 25 -11.11 6.75 -0.62
C PHE A 25 -11.37 5.88 0.61
N SER A 26 -12.16 6.34 1.60
CA SER A 26 -12.53 5.52 2.76
C SER A 26 -13.23 4.22 2.32
N HIS A 27 -14.12 4.32 1.32
CA HIS A 27 -14.76 3.14 0.73
C HIS A 27 -13.74 2.18 0.09
N LEU A 28 -12.77 2.68 -0.68
CA LEU A 28 -11.74 1.84 -1.29
C LEU A 28 -10.83 1.18 -0.24
N LEU A 29 -10.44 1.91 0.81
CA LEU A 29 -9.62 1.38 1.89
C LEU A 29 -10.34 0.27 2.66
N ARG A 30 -11.61 0.49 3.02
CA ARG A 30 -12.43 -0.48 3.76
C ARG A 30 -12.63 -1.78 2.99
N GLU A 31 -12.77 -1.69 1.68
CA GLU A 31 -12.91 -2.86 0.79
C GLU A 31 -11.54 -3.48 0.42
N ASN A 32 -10.43 -2.92 0.93
CA ASN A 32 -9.04 -3.29 0.61
C ASN A 32 -8.75 -3.27 -0.91
N ILE A 33 -9.27 -2.25 -1.61
CA ILE A 33 -9.17 -2.12 -3.07
C ILE A 33 -8.14 -1.05 -3.43
N ALA A 34 -7.11 -1.47 -4.17
CA ALA A 34 -6.07 -0.58 -4.68
C ALA A 34 -5.41 0.31 -3.59
N VAL A 35 -5.36 -0.18 -2.34
CA VAL A 35 -4.87 0.58 -1.17
C VAL A 35 -3.51 1.21 -1.43
N GLY A 36 -2.54 0.43 -1.92
CA GLY A 36 -1.19 0.91 -2.20
C GLY A 36 -1.11 2.03 -3.25
N LEU A 37 -2.13 2.22 -4.11
CA LEU A 37 -2.22 3.35 -5.03
C LEU A 37 -2.95 4.55 -4.42
N CYS A 38 -3.80 4.32 -3.42
CA CYS A 38 -4.61 5.35 -2.80
C CYS A 38 -3.86 6.12 -1.72
N LEU A 39 -2.90 5.51 -1.03
CA LEU A 39 -2.23 6.08 0.14
C LEU A 39 -1.62 7.46 -0.12
N ASN A 40 -0.74 7.60 -1.12
CA ASN A 40 -0.09 8.88 -1.40
C ASN A 40 -1.09 9.99 -1.76
N PRO A 41 -2.06 9.78 -2.69
CA PRO A 41 -3.13 10.75 -2.96
C PRO A 41 -3.93 11.15 -1.71
N ILE A 42 -4.22 10.20 -0.81
CA ILE A 42 -4.96 10.47 0.43
C ILE A 42 -4.12 11.34 1.37
N ILE A 43 -2.87 10.96 1.64
CA ILE A 43 -1.99 11.69 2.56
C ILE A 43 -1.74 13.12 2.09
N GLU A 44 -1.50 13.34 0.80
CA GLU A 44 -1.29 14.70 0.27
C GLU A 44 -2.57 15.55 0.36
N ARG A 45 -3.75 14.95 0.20
CA ARG A 45 -5.02 15.66 0.43
C ARG A 45 -5.25 15.98 1.89
N ILE A 46 -4.97 15.05 2.79
CA ILE A 46 -5.12 15.27 4.24
C ILE A 46 -4.22 16.43 4.70
N LYS A 47 -3.00 16.58 4.16
CA LYS A 47 -2.16 17.76 4.44
C LYS A 47 -2.74 19.08 3.96
N SER A 48 -3.38 19.06 2.78
CA SER A 48 -3.94 20.27 2.16
C SER A 48 -5.22 20.75 2.84
N VAL A 49 -5.86 19.88 3.62
CA VAL A 49 -6.99 20.25 4.45
C VAL A 49 -6.41 20.46 5.84
N GLU A 50 -6.28 21.72 6.26
CA GLU A 50 -5.98 22.08 7.64
C GLU A 50 -6.81 21.14 8.53
N ILE A 51 -6.14 20.26 9.26
CA ILE A 51 -6.81 19.34 10.17
C ILE A 51 -7.31 20.24 11.26
N ASP A 52 -8.53 20.70 11.04
CA ASP A 52 -9.17 21.68 11.87
C ASP A 52 -9.15 21.08 13.27
N PHE A 53 -8.54 21.79 14.23
CA PHE A 53 -8.52 21.37 15.63
C PHE A 53 -9.96 21.29 16.19
N ASP A 54 -10.95 21.73 15.40
CA ASP A 54 -12.35 21.35 15.49
C ASP A 54 -12.63 19.84 15.22
N PHE A 55 -11.60 19.00 15.10
CA PHE A 55 -11.66 17.54 15.12
C PHE A 55 -12.33 16.99 16.40
N PHE A 56 -12.41 17.80 17.46
CA PHE A 56 -13.17 17.49 18.66
C PHE A 56 -14.67 17.80 18.54
N PHE A 57 -15.09 18.63 17.58
CA PHE A 57 -16.50 18.90 17.34
C PHE A 57 -17.12 17.81 16.47
N ASN A 58 -18.31 17.36 16.88
CA ASN A 58 -19.12 16.38 16.16
C ASN A 58 -19.88 17.09 15.02
N ASN A 59 -19.17 17.50 13.96
CA ASN A 59 -19.77 18.01 12.72
C ASN A 59 -19.49 17.08 11.52
N ASP A 60 -20.30 17.18 10.47
CA ASP A 60 -20.26 16.27 9.30
C ASP A 60 -18.95 16.36 8.51
N HIS A 61 -18.29 17.52 8.50
CA HIS A 61 -17.00 17.70 7.81
C HIS A 61 -15.89 16.94 8.57
N SER A 62 -15.81 17.16 9.88
CA SER A 62 -14.84 16.49 10.75
C SER A 62 -15.09 14.98 10.82
N GLU A 63 -16.34 14.49 10.73
CA GLU A 63 -16.61 13.04 10.66
C GLU A 63 -16.06 12.39 9.38
N LYS A 64 -16.16 13.05 8.21
CA LYS A 64 -15.58 12.50 6.96
C LYS A 64 -14.06 12.39 7.05
N GLN A 65 -13.41 13.34 7.72
CA GLN A 65 -11.98 13.31 7.98
C GLN A 65 -11.62 12.23 9.02
N ARG A 66 -12.38 12.12 10.12
CA ARG A 66 -12.22 11.04 11.10
C ARG A 66 -12.39 9.67 10.45
N GLU A 67 -13.37 9.50 9.57
CA GLU A 67 -13.59 8.25 8.85
C GLU A 67 -12.34 7.85 8.05
N ILE A 68 -11.82 8.72 7.18
CA ILE A 68 -10.62 8.35 6.40
C ILE A 68 -9.40 8.09 7.29
N LEU A 69 -9.19 8.87 8.35
CA LEU A 69 -8.07 8.65 9.27
C LEU A 69 -8.20 7.34 10.05
N ARG A 70 -9.42 6.95 10.47
CA ARG A 70 -9.69 5.64 11.06
C ARG A 70 -9.38 4.52 10.08
N GLU A 71 -9.86 4.62 8.84
CA GLU A 71 -9.60 3.61 7.82
C GLU A 71 -8.10 3.46 7.56
N LEU A 72 -7.33 4.56 7.56
CA LEU A 72 -5.87 4.49 7.47
C LEU A 72 -5.26 3.79 8.68
N VAL A 73 -5.59 4.19 9.91
CA VAL A 73 -5.05 3.57 11.14
C VAL A 73 -5.33 2.06 11.19
N LEU A 74 -6.46 1.62 10.65
CA LEU A 74 -6.88 0.22 10.63
C LEU A 74 -6.28 -0.60 9.46
N LEU A 75 -5.49 0.00 8.57
CA LEU A 75 -4.87 -0.73 7.48
C LEU A 75 -3.88 -1.79 7.97
N ASN A 76 -3.79 -2.88 7.21
CA ASN A 76 -2.75 -3.88 7.42
C ASN A 76 -1.36 -3.22 7.34
N THR A 77 -0.49 -3.56 8.28
CA THR A 77 0.86 -3.03 8.43
C THR A 77 1.74 -3.19 7.19
N HIS A 78 1.50 -4.23 6.38
CA HIS A 78 2.20 -4.44 5.10
C HIS A 78 2.08 -3.24 4.15
N HIS A 79 0.94 -2.54 4.16
CA HIS A 79 0.77 -1.34 3.34
C HIS A 79 1.69 -0.20 3.80
N TRP A 80 1.99 -0.13 5.10
CA TRP A 80 2.91 0.84 5.69
C TRP A 80 4.37 0.47 5.45
N ASP A 81 4.72 -0.81 5.40
CA ASP A 81 6.07 -1.26 5.01
C ASP A 81 6.43 -0.87 3.58
N ILE A 82 5.44 -0.87 2.68
CA ILE A 82 5.60 -0.42 1.29
C ILE A 82 5.59 1.12 1.19
N ASN A 83 5.07 1.83 2.20
CA ASN A 83 4.88 3.28 2.18
C ASN A 83 5.36 3.93 3.50
N PRO A 84 6.63 3.74 3.91
CA PRO A 84 7.11 4.14 5.24
C PRO A 84 7.06 5.66 5.43
N ILE A 85 7.32 6.44 4.38
CA ILE A 85 7.22 7.91 4.42
C ILE A 85 5.78 8.36 4.67
N ALA A 86 4.81 7.76 4.00
CA ALA A 86 3.40 8.08 4.16
C ALA A 86 2.93 7.75 5.58
N TYR A 87 3.35 6.60 6.10
CA TYR A 87 3.10 6.21 7.48
C TYR A 87 3.68 7.22 8.48
N ASN A 88 4.96 7.60 8.35
CA ASN A 88 5.60 8.54 9.26
C ASN A 88 4.93 9.92 9.25
N LYS A 89 4.54 10.41 8.07
CA LYS A 89 3.75 11.64 7.92
C LYS A 89 2.41 11.53 8.67
N LEU A 90 1.68 10.43 8.49
CA LEU A 90 0.40 10.20 9.15
C LEU A 90 0.55 10.08 10.68
N LYS A 91 1.57 9.34 11.14
CA LYS A 91 1.88 9.16 12.56
C LYS A 91 2.16 10.50 13.24
N LEU A 92 2.95 11.36 12.60
CA LEU A 92 3.23 12.72 13.12
C LEU A 92 1.96 13.57 13.20
N VAL A 93 1.10 13.50 12.18
CA VAL A 93 -0.18 14.21 12.16
C VAL A 93 -1.11 13.74 13.29
N LEU A 94 -1.12 12.43 13.56
CA LEU A 94 -2.04 11.82 14.53
C LEU A 94 -1.50 11.76 15.95
N SER A 95 -0.18 11.87 16.19
CA SER A 95 0.42 11.63 17.51
C SER A 95 -0.19 12.49 18.63
N GLU A 96 -0.62 13.71 18.31
CA GLU A 96 -1.22 14.63 19.28
C GLU A 96 -2.75 14.51 19.37
N SER A 97 -3.38 13.86 18.40
CA SER A 97 -4.84 13.92 18.19
C SER A 97 -5.50 12.55 17.98
N ILE A 98 -4.77 11.43 18.09
CA ILE A 98 -5.29 10.09 17.77
C ILE A 98 -6.52 9.71 18.60
N ALA A 99 -6.63 10.21 19.82
CA ALA A 99 -7.80 10.01 20.68
C ALA A 99 -9.10 10.57 20.07
N ALA A 100 -9.01 11.62 19.25
CA ALA A 100 -10.16 12.19 18.53
C ALA A 100 -10.75 11.22 17.49
N LEU A 101 -9.99 10.18 17.10
CA LEU A 101 -10.49 9.12 16.24
C LEU A 101 -11.47 8.19 16.96
N LYS A 102 -11.59 8.21 18.29
CA LYS A 102 -12.50 7.32 19.04
C LYS A 102 -12.30 5.82 18.71
N LEU A 103 -11.06 5.43 18.43
CA LEU A 103 -10.64 4.03 18.29
C LEU A 103 -10.31 3.44 19.67
N SER A 104 -10.25 2.11 19.77
CA SER A 104 -9.83 1.47 21.03
C SER A 104 -8.38 1.81 21.35
N GLU A 105 -8.06 1.88 22.64
CA GLU A 105 -6.70 2.18 23.11
C GLU A 105 -5.67 1.22 22.50
N THR A 106 -5.97 -0.08 22.46
CA THR A 106 -5.12 -1.11 21.85
C THR A 106 -4.75 -0.76 20.40
N VAL A 107 -5.74 -0.43 19.56
CA VAL A 107 -5.49 -0.07 18.15
C VAL A 107 -4.65 1.19 18.04
N THR A 108 -4.95 2.20 18.86
CA THR A 108 -4.18 3.46 18.83
C THR A 108 -2.73 3.26 19.29
N GLN A 109 -2.50 2.43 20.30
CA GLN A 109 -1.16 2.11 20.79
C GLN A 109 -0.39 1.26 19.78
N GLU A 110 -1.01 0.24 19.19
CA GLU A 110 -0.39 -0.56 18.13
C GLU A 110 0.04 0.31 16.95
N PHE A 111 -0.84 1.21 16.49
CA PHE A 111 -0.50 2.14 15.42
C PHE A 111 0.63 3.09 15.83
N LEU A 112 0.58 3.74 17.00
CA LEU A 112 1.64 4.66 17.42
C LEU A 112 2.97 3.96 17.75
N ALA A 113 2.95 2.71 18.18
CA ALA A 113 4.15 1.93 18.44
C ALA A 113 4.73 1.29 17.18
N TYR A 114 3.96 1.23 16.09
CA TYR A 114 4.42 0.60 14.86
C TYR A 114 5.62 1.34 14.26
N GLU A 115 6.59 0.56 13.80
CA GLU A 115 7.72 1.00 12.99
C GLU A 115 7.68 0.19 11.69
N PRO A 116 7.60 0.85 10.52
CA PRO A 116 7.63 0.17 9.24
C PRO A 116 8.86 -0.72 9.14
N LYS A 117 8.63 -1.98 8.78
CA LYS A 117 9.68 -2.96 8.62
C LYS A 117 10.26 -2.84 7.21
N GLY A 118 11.57 -3.01 7.11
CA GLY A 118 12.23 -3.18 5.81
C GLY A 118 11.62 -4.36 5.07
N LEU A 119 11.48 -4.22 3.75
CA LEU A 119 11.07 -5.34 2.91
C LEU A 119 12.29 -6.22 2.68
N VAL A 120 12.15 -7.53 2.80
CA VAL A 120 13.26 -8.46 2.57
C VAL A 120 13.02 -9.24 1.26
N TRP A 121 14.12 -9.50 0.55
CA TRP A 121 14.20 -10.41 -0.58
C TRP A 121 15.32 -11.43 -0.35
N ASN A 122 14.94 -12.61 0.11
CA ASN A 122 15.84 -13.70 0.45
C ASN A 122 15.31 -15.05 -0.09
N GLN A 123 15.99 -16.16 0.22
CA GLN A 123 15.60 -17.48 -0.28
C GLN A 123 14.18 -17.89 0.14
N GLU A 124 13.73 -17.54 1.35
CA GLU A 124 12.36 -17.81 1.79
C GLU A 124 11.34 -17.07 0.92
N THR A 125 11.62 -15.80 0.64
CA THR A 125 10.81 -14.94 -0.22
C THR A 125 10.74 -15.49 -1.65
N ILE A 126 11.86 -15.97 -2.20
CA ILE A 126 11.92 -16.61 -3.51
C ILE A 126 11.11 -17.91 -3.52
N ASN A 127 11.23 -18.74 -2.49
CA ASN A 127 10.46 -19.99 -2.39
C ASN A 127 8.94 -19.72 -2.36
N ALA A 128 8.52 -18.67 -1.65
CA ALA A 128 7.11 -18.23 -1.64
C ALA A 128 6.66 -17.75 -3.03
N PHE A 129 7.50 -16.99 -3.73
CA PHE A 129 7.25 -16.57 -5.10
C PHE A 129 7.10 -17.77 -6.05
N ASP A 130 8.02 -18.72 -5.99
CA ASP A 130 7.99 -19.93 -6.82
C ASP A 130 6.77 -20.81 -6.51
N ALA A 131 6.36 -20.89 -5.25
CA ALA A 131 5.13 -21.58 -4.86
C ALA A 131 3.89 -20.95 -5.52
N PHE A 132 3.80 -19.62 -5.56
CA PHE A 132 2.72 -18.92 -6.27
C PHE A 132 2.75 -19.19 -7.78
N MET A 133 3.94 -19.24 -8.38
CA MET A 133 4.10 -19.50 -9.80
C MET A 133 3.73 -20.93 -10.23
N ASN A 134 3.80 -21.88 -9.30
CA ASN A 134 3.50 -23.30 -9.54
C ASN A 134 2.03 -23.69 -9.24
N ASP A 135 1.23 -22.80 -8.67
CA ASP A 135 -0.17 -23.08 -8.34
C ASP A 135 -1.07 -22.92 -9.57
N ASN A 136 -1.96 -21.92 -9.57
CA ASN A 136 -2.93 -21.66 -10.63
C ASN A 136 -2.85 -20.20 -11.06
N ARG A 137 -3.76 -19.78 -11.94
CA ARG A 137 -3.82 -18.40 -12.43
C ARG A 137 -3.84 -17.35 -11.32
N MET A 138 -4.52 -17.62 -10.20
CA MET A 138 -4.52 -16.74 -9.02
C MET A 138 -3.15 -16.67 -8.34
N GLY A 139 -2.40 -17.77 -8.35
CA GLY A 139 -1.00 -17.80 -7.92
C GLY A 139 -0.13 -16.87 -8.77
N VAL A 140 -0.27 -16.90 -10.10
CA VAL A 140 0.46 -15.97 -10.98
C VAL A 140 0.11 -14.50 -10.67
N TRP A 141 -1.15 -14.20 -10.35
CA TRP A 141 -1.55 -12.87 -9.89
C TRP A 141 -0.94 -12.49 -8.53
N ALA A 142 -0.81 -13.43 -7.59
CA ALA A 142 -0.14 -13.19 -6.32
C ALA A 142 1.35 -12.91 -6.52
N ALA A 143 2.03 -13.68 -7.38
CA ALA A 143 3.41 -13.46 -7.77
C ALA A 143 3.61 -12.07 -8.44
N TYR A 144 2.70 -11.70 -9.34
CA TYR A 144 2.67 -10.36 -9.95
C TYR A 144 2.50 -9.25 -8.89
N ASN A 145 1.55 -9.39 -7.97
CA ASN A 145 1.32 -8.43 -6.89
C ASN A 145 2.53 -8.30 -5.95
N MET A 146 3.23 -9.40 -5.69
CA MET A 146 4.42 -9.44 -4.85
C MET A 146 5.61 -8.67 -5.46
N LEU A 147 5.81 -8.77 -6.78
CA LEU A 147 6.84 -8.01 -7.49
C LEU A 147 6.46 -6.53 -7.60
N THR A 148 5.21 -6.25 -7.97
CA THR A 148 4.74 -4.87 -8.16
C THR A 148 4.66 -4.09 -6.85
N SER A 149 4.32 -4.72 -5.73
CA SER A 149 4.31 -4.06 -4.42
C SER A 149 5.71 -3.63 -4.00
N ARG A 150 6.73 -4.47 -4.23
CA ARG A 150 8.15 -4.13 -3.99
C ARG A 150 8.65 -3.03 -4.91
N LYS A 151 8.31 -3.10 -6.20
CA LYS A 151 8.61 -2.02 -7.15
C LYS A 151 7.98 -0.69 -6.72
N ARG A 152 6.73 -0.71 -6.22
CA ARG A 152 6.08 0.47 -5.63
C ARG A 152 6.78 0.96 -4.36
N ALA A 153 7.25 0.04 -3.52
CA ALA A 153 7.98 0.39 -2.32
C ALA A 153 9.20 1.28 -2.64
N ILE A 154 9.95 0.92 -3.70
CA ILE A 154 11.08 1.73 -4.19
C ILE A 154 10.62 3.13 -4.64
N PHE A 155 9.51 3.24 -5.38
CA PHE A 155 8.95 4.54 -5.75
C PHE A 155 8.50 5.37 -4.55
N ASN A 156 8.18 4.72 -3.43
CA ASN A 156 7.83 5.35 -2.16
C ASN A 156 9.05 5.54 -1.25
N GLU A 157 10.27 5.40 -1.79
CA GLU A 157 11.54 5.52 -1.09
C GLU A 157 11.72 4.53 0.08
N ALA A 158 10.99 3.41 0.03
CA ALA A 158 11.25 2.26 0.88
C ALA A 158 12.46 1.48 0.34
N LYS A 159 13.20 0.88 1.27
CA LYS A 159 14.37 0.06 0.99
C LYS A 159 13.98 -1.41 0.99
N ILE A 160 14.64 -2.20 0.15
CA ILE A 160 14.51 -3.66 0.16
C ILE A 160 15.87 -4.27 0.49
N ASP A 161 15.94 -5.00 1.59
CA ASP A 161 17.11 -5.77 1.98
C ASP A 161 17.17 -7.03 1.12
N PHE A 162 18.20 -7.15 0.29
CA PHE A 162 18.43 -8.30 -0.56
C PHE A 162 19.52 -9.18 0.07
N GLU A 163 19.17 -10.45 0.31
CA GLU A 163 19.98 -11.40 1.08
C GLU A 163 20.01 -12.76 0.35
N LEU A 164 21.03 -12.99 -0.48
CA LEU A 164 21.24 -14.27 -1.18
C LEU A 164 22.72 -14.64 -1.23
N ASP A 165 23.02 -15.91 -0.91
CA ASP A 165 24.38 -16.50 -1.02
C ASP A 165 25.46 -15.60 -0.41
N ASP A 166 25.26 -15.18 0.85
CA ASP A 166 26.11 -14.25 1.61
C ASP A 166 26.25 -12.83 1.03
N ASN A 167 25.52 -12.49 -0.04
CA ASN A 167 25.39 -11.12 -0.54
C ASN A 167 24.25 -10.40 0.17
N LEU A 168 24.63 -9.37 0.94
CA LEU A 168 23.71 -8.42 1.54
C LEU A 168 23.84 -7.07 0.82
N ILE A 169 22.80 -6.66 0.12
CA ILE A 169 22.72 -5.35 -0.53
C ILE A 169 21.38 -4.68 -0.21
N GLU A 170 21.38 -3.35 -0.16
CA GLU A 170 20.16 -2.56 -0.01
C GLU A 170 19.72 -2.09 -1.41
N ILE A 171 18.52 -2.48 -1.83
CA ILE A 171 17.93 -2.04 -3.10
C ILE A 171 17.13 -0.78 -2.86
N THR A 172 17.51 0.31 -3.55
CA THR A 172 16.88 1.63 -3.41
C THR A 172 16.41 2.22 -4.74
N THR A 173 16.80 1.61 -5.86
CA THR A 173 16.47 2.08 -7.20
C THR A 173 15.81 0.99 -8.05
N LEU A 174 15.09 1.40 -9.09
CA LEU A 174 14.50 0.47 -10.05
C LEU A 174 15.56 -0.35 -10.80
N ALA A 175 16.71 0.24 -11.10
CA ALA A 175 17.79 -0.46 -11.79
C ALA A 175 18.33 -1.61 -10.93
N GLU A 176 18.53 -1.38 -9.63
CA GLU A 176 18.93 -2.43 -8.68
C GLU A 176 17.84 -3.50 -8.52
N PHE A 177 16.56 -3.11 -8.54
CA PHE A 177 15.45 -4.05 -8.50
C PHE A 177 15.41 -4.95 -9.74
N GLU A 178 15.56 -4.38 -10.93
CA GLU A 178 15.62 -5.16 -12.17
C GLU A 178 16.83 -6.11 -12.19
N GLU A 179 17.99 -5.65 -11.73
CA GLU A 179 19.23 -6.44 -11.73
C GLU A 179 19.21 -7.58 -10.70
N ASN A 180 18.75 -7.33 -9.48
CA ASN A 180 18.92 -8.26 -8.36
C ASN A 180 17.64 -9.08 -8.08
N ILE A 181 16.45 -8.49 -8.17
CA ILE A 181 15.19 -9.20 -7.87
C ILE A 181 14.64 -9.85 -9.13
N LEU A 182 14.46 -9.12 -10.23
CA LEU A 182 13.81 -9.71 -11.42
C LEU A 182 14.65 -10.81 -12.08
N LYS A 183 15.98 -10.78 -11.95
CA LYS A 183 16.84 -11.85 -12.46
C LYS A 183 16.85 -13.12 -11.60
N THR A 184 16.44 -13.05 -10.34
CA THR A 184 16.44 -14.20 -9.42
C THR A 184 15.16 -15.02 -9.48
N VAL A 185 14.13 -14.54 -10.20
CA VAL A 185 12.84 -15.21 -10.33
C VAL A 185 12.65 -15.94 -11.66
N ARG A 186 11.95 -17.08 -11.64
CA ARG A 186 11.54 -17.79 -12.87
C ARG A 186 10.21 -17.25 -13.39
N ILE A 187 10.26 -16.43 -14.44
CA ILE A 187 9.08 -15.80 -15.05
C ILE A 187 8.49 -16.71 -16.14
N ASN A 188 7.22 -17.13 -15.98
CA ASN A 188 6.49 -17.84 -17.02
C ASN A 188 5.81 -16.87 -18.03
N ASN A 189 5.25 -17.40 -19.12
CA ASN A 189 4.64 -16.58 -20.17
C ASN A 189 3.45 -15.73 -19.68
N GLU A 190 2.68 -16.20 -18.70
CA GLU A 190 1.53 -15.44 -18.18
C GLU A 190 2.00 -14.24 -17.35
N LEU A 191 2.95 -14.44 -16.42
CA LEU A 191 3.54 -13.36 -15.64
C LEU A 191 4.26 -12.36 -16.56
N LYS A 192 5.00 -12.85 -17.55
CA LYS A 192 5.65 -11.99 -18.55
C LYS A 192 4.63 -11.08 -19.26
N GLY A 193 3.50 -11.63 -19.69
CA GLY A 193 2.43 -10.86 -20.31
C GLY A 193 1.78 -9.83 -19.38
N LEU A 194 1.72 -10.08 -18.07
CA LEU A 194 1.24 -9.10 -17.08
C LEU A 194 2.26 -7.96 -16.88
N LEU A 195 3.55 -8.29 -16.73
CA LEU A 195 4.62 -7.30 -16.55
C LEU A 195 4.81 -6.42 -17.79
N GLU A 196 4.69 -6.99 -18.99
CA GLU A 196 4.77 -6.24 -20.26
C GLU A 196 3.61 -5.24 -20.41
N LYS A 197 2.38 -5.63 -20.01
CA LYS A 197 1.24 -4.70 -20.01
C LYS A 197 1.49 -3.49 -19.12
N GLU A 198 2.17 -3.67 -17.99
CA GLU A 198 2.52 -2.58 -17.09
C GLU A 198 3.58 -1.65 -17.71
N ARG A 199 4.61 -2.20 -18.38
CA ARG A 199 5.60 -1.40 -19.12
C ARG A 199 4.98 -0.56 -20.24
N LEU A 200 3.86 -1.02 -20.81
CA LEU A 200 3.13 -0.33 -21.87
C LEU A 200 2.12 0.71 -21.35
N MET A 201 1.90 0.82 -20.03
CA MET A 201 1.04 1.86 -19.47
C MET A 201 1.87 3.14 -19.20
N PRO A 202 1.44 4.31 -19.71
CA PRO A 202 2.12 5.57 -19.43
C PRO A 202 2.04 5.87 -17.93
N THR A 203 3.21 6.12 -17.33
CA THR A 203 3.38 6.62 -15.96
C THR A 203 2.83 8.02 -15.80
#